data_AF-A0A925XLL0-F1
#
_entry.id   AF-A0A925XLL0-F1
#
_cell.length_a   1.000
_cell.length_b   1.000
_cell.length_c   1.000
_cell.angle_alpha   90.00
_cell.angle_beta   90.00
_cell.angle_gamma   90.00
#
_symmetry.space_group_name_H-M   'P 1'
#
loop_
_entity.id
_entity.type
_entity.pdbx_description
1 polymer ?
#
loop_
_entity_poly.entity_id
_entity_poly.type
_entity_poly.pdbx_seq_one_letter_code
_entity_poly.pdbx_strand_id
1 'polypeptide(L)' 'SELSRFARAAGLEVHSIIGLRYNPFTHVATLAEDTDVNYMMACRKPA' A
#
# COMPACT_ATOMS: atom_id res chain seq x y z
N SER A 1 4.77 9.43 1.25
CA SER A 1 3.33 9.57 1.56
C SER A 1 3.14 9.96 3.02
N GLU A 2 2.11 10.75 3.33
CA GLU A 2 1.72 11.09 4.71
C GLU A 2 1.45 9.84 5.55
N LEU A 3 0.92 8.78 4.93
CA LEU A 3 0.70 7.49 5.59
C LEU A 3 2.02 6.84 6.07
N SER A 4 3.08 6.91 5.26
CA SER A 4 4.40 6.39 5.66
C SER A 4 4.99 7.18 6.84
N ARG A 5 4.72 8.49 6.90
CA ARG A 5 5.13 9.33 8.02
C ARG A 5 4.38 8.92 9.29
N PHE A 6 3.06 8.70 9.20
CA PHE A 6 2.27 8.24 10.35
C PHE A 6 2.70 6.84 10.83
N ALA A 7 3.00 5.92 9.91
CA ALA A 7 3.51 4.60 10.28
C ALA A 7 4.82 4.67 11.07
N ARG A 8 5.78 5.48 10.60
CA ARG A 8 7.06 5.69 11.32
C ARG A 8 6.86 6.37 12.66
N ALA A 9 5.98 7.36 12.75
CA ALA A 9 5.66 8.03 14.01
C ALA A 9 5.01 7.08 15.03
N ALA A 10 4.29 6.06 14.56
CA ALA A 10 3.72 5.00 15.39
C ALA A 10 4.73 3.88 15.75
N GLY A 11 6.01 4.02 15.36
CA GLY A 11 7.04 3.01 15.61
C GLY A 11 6.92 1.77 14.72
N LEU A 12 6.29 1.90 13.55
CA LEU A 12 6.18 0.83 12.57
C LEU A 12 7.17 1.04 11.41
N GLU A 13 7.74 -0.05 10.93
CA GLU A 13 8.57 -0.10 9.73
C GLU A 13 7.69 -0.37 8.50
N VAL A 14 7.83 0.46 7.46
CA VAL A 14 7.13 0.28 6.18
C VAL A 14 7.94 -0.67 5.30
N HIS A 15 7.38 -1.83 4.95
CA HIS A 15 8.06 -2.84 4.13
C HIS A 15 7.76 -2.70 2.64
N SER A 16 6.50 -2.52 2.28
CA SER A 16 6.09 -2.41 0.88
C SER A 16 4.84 -1.57 0.72
N ILE A 17 4.70 -1.00 -0.47
CA ILE A 17 3.51 -0.29 -0.90
C ILE A 17 3.13 -0.87 -2.26
N ILE A 18 1.86 -1.22 -2.43
CA ILE A 18 1.35 -1.78 -3.69
C ILE A 18 -0.05 -1.22 -3.95
N GLY A 19 -0.35 -0.90 -5.20
CA GLY A 19 -1.68 -0.50 -5.63
C GLY A 19 -2.55 -1.70 -5.98
N LEU A 20 -3.80 -1.38 -6.25
CA LEU A 20 -4.84 -2.28 -6.71
C LEU A 20 -5.38 -1.75 -8.03
N ARG A 21 -5.30 -2.56 -9.07
CA ARG A 21 -5.91 -2.28 -10.36
C ARG A 21 -7.20 -3.08 -10.50
N TYR A 22 -8.26 -2.40 -10.89
CA TYR A 22 -9.54 -3.02 -11.22
C TYR A 22 -9.77 -2.97 -12.72
N ASN A 23 -10.10 -4.12 -13.32
CA ASN A 23 -10.55 -4.19 -14.70
C ASN A 23 -12.09 -4.19 -14.74
N PRO A 24 -12.74 -3.14 -15.26
CA PRO A 24 -14.20 -3.03 -15.29
C PRO A 24 -14.87 -3.97 -16.30
N PHE A 25 -14.12 -4.58 -17.22
CA PHE A 25 -14.69 -5.52 -18.19
C PHE A 25 -14.69 -6.96 -17.69
N THR A 26 -13.65 -7.36 -16.97
CA THR A 26 -13.55 -8.71 -16.38
C THR A 26 -13.96 -8.75 -14.92
N HIS A 27 -14.18 -7.58 -14.30
CA HIS A 27 -14.41 -7.40 -12.88
C HIS A 27 -13.33 -8.00 -11.98
N VAL A 28 -12.11 -8.14 -12.50
CA VAL A 28 -10.98 -8.70 -11.76
C VAL A 28 -10.19 -7.58 -11.10
N ALA A 29 -9.91 -7.75 -9.80
CA ALA A 29 -9.01 -6.91 -9.04
C ALA A 29 -7.63 -7.60 -8.92
N THR A 30 -6.56 -6.87 -9.19
CA THR A 30 -5.17 -7.37 -9.14
C THR A 30 -4.26 -6.38 -8.45
N LEU A 31 -3.20 -6.88 -7.83
CA LEU A 31 -2.15 -6.04 -7.26
C LEU A 31 -1.25 -5.49 -8.37
N ALA A 32 -0.86 -4.22 -8.26
CA ALA A 32 -0.02 -3.53 -9.23
C ALA A 32 0.99 -2.61 -8.52
N GLU A 33 2.17 -2.44 -9.07
CA GLU A 33 3.20 -1.54 -8.50
C GLU A 33 2.83 -0.05 -8.63
N ASP A 34 1.87 0.26 -9.49
CA ASP A 34 1.32 1.59 -9.70
C ASP A 34 0.47 2.03 -8.49
N THR A 35 0.87 3.10 -7.82
CA THR A 35 0.29 3.59 -6.56
C THR A 35 -0.32 4.99 -6.67
N ASP A 36 -0.52 5.49 -7.89
CA ASP A 36 -0.89 6.89 -8.14
C ASP A 36 -2.33 7.22 -7.68
N VAL A 37 -3.24 6.23 -7.72
CA VAL A 37 -4.66 6.41 -7.39
C VAL A 37 -5.04 5.75 -6.07
N ASN A 38 -4.53 4.55 -5.81
CA ASN A 38 -4.79 3.82 -4.58
C ASN A 38 -3.53 3.05 -4.16
N TYR A 39 -3.41 2.78 -2.87
CA TYR A 39 -2.26 2.07 -2.34
C TYR A 39 -2.61 1.35 -1.04
N MET A 40 -2.05 0.17 -0.88
CA MET A 40 -2.00 -0.62 0.34
C MET A 40 -0.56 -0.61 0.86
N MET A 41 -0.40 -0.52 2.17
CA MET A 41 0.91 -0.44 2.81
C MET A 41 1.07 -1.58 3.82
N ALA A 42 2.13 -2.37 3.66
CA ALA A 42 2.50 -3.39 4.62
C ALA A 42 3.48 -2.80 5.64
N CYS A 43 3.11 -2.84 6.92
CA CYS A 43 3.92 -2.35 8.03
C CYS A 43 4.21 -3.46 9.04
N ARG A 44 5.39 -3.44 9.66
CA ARG A 44 5.78 -4.37 10.72
C ARG A 44 6.22 -3.60 11.96
N LYS A 45 5.90 -4.12 13.13
CA LYS A 45 6.48 -3.63 14.38
C LYS A 45 7.89 -4.25 14.56
N PRO A 46 8.94 -3.44 14.78
CA PRO A 46 10.27 -3.94 15.12
C PRO A 46 10.22 -4.84 16.37
N ALA A 47 11.12 -5.82 16.46
CA ALA A 47 11.22 -6.74 17.60
C ALA A 47 11.73 -6.03 18.86
#